data_AF-A0A1F3CK25-F1
#
_entry.id   AF-A0A1F3CK25-F1
#
_cell.length_a   1.000
_cell.length_b   1.000
_cell.length_c   1.000
_cell.angle_alpha   90.00
_cell.angle_beta   90.00
_cell.angle_gamma   90.00
#
_symmetry.space_group_name_H-M   'P 1'
#
loop_
_entity.id
_entity.type
_entity.pdbx_description
1 polymer ?
#
loop_
_entity_poly.entity_id
_entity_poly.type
_entity_poly.pdbx_seq_one_letter_code
_entity_poly.pdbx_strand_id
1 'polypeptide(L)'
;MTYIIAEPCIGIKDRACVEVCPVDCIYEYVEEAGAFVVPDPSTGAGMDKTVIPRGQSVHIPGDGVTKEQLNSMLFIHPDECIDCGACESVCPVTAIFAEADTPDQWKSYVPLQYAAFGLQKK
;
A
#
# COMPACT_ATOMS: atom_id res chain seq x y z
N MET A 1 8.24 -7.03 11.60
CA MET A 1 8.52 -5.63 11.23
C MET A 1 8.13 -5.48 9.77
N THR A 2 7.58 -4.33 9.38
CA THR A 2 7.00 -4.12 8.05
C THR A 2 7.54 -2.84 7.43
N TYR A 3 7.39 -2.74 6.12
CA TYR A 3 7.47 -1.47 5.41
C TYR A 3 6.10 -0.78 5.44
N ILE A 4 6.13 0.55 5.39
CA ILE A 4 4.96 1.43 5.33
C ILE A 4 5.11 2.40 4.17
N ILE A 5 3.99 2.76 3.56
CA ILE A 5 3.86 3.82 2.57
C ILE A 5 3.33 5.07 3.25
N ALA A 6 3.99 6.20 3.02
CA ALA A 6 3.69 7.50 3.59
C ALA A 6 3.11 8.46 2.53
N GLU A 7 2.93 9.72 2.97
CA GLU A 7 2.38 10.84 2.20
C GLU A 7 2.87 10.97 0.75
N PRO A 8 4.16 10.77 0.39
CA PRO A 8 4.61 11.03 -0.98
C PRO A 8 3.95 10.13 -2.05
N CYS A 9 3.28 9.05 -1.66
CA CYS A 9 2.53 8.20 -2.59
C CYS A 9 1.18 8.78 -3.01
N ILE A 10 0.62 9.70 -2.21
CA ILE A 10 -0.69 10.30 -2.46
C ILE A 10 -0.67 11.04 -3.80
N GLY A 11 -1.63 10.77 -4.68
CA GLY A 11 -1.67 11.41 -6.01
C GLY A 11 -0.87 10.68 -7.09
N ILE A 12 0.15 9.93 -6.70
CA ILE A 12 1.14 9.38 -7.64
C ILE A 12 0.78 7.95 -8.04
N LYS A 13 0.59 7.06 -7.05
CA LYS A 13 0.21 5.65 -7.25
C LYS A 13 0.96 5.00 -8.43
N ASP A 14 2.28 5.11 -8.41
CA ASP A 14 3.17 4.69 -9.50
C ASP A 14 3.20 3.16 -9.71
N ARG A 15 2.96 2.39 -8.64
CA ARG A 15 2.91 0.91 -8.65
C ARG A 15 4.23 0.19 -9.01
N ALA A 16 5.36 0.86 -9.24
CA ALA A 16 6.65 0.18 -9.43
C ALA A 16 7.05 -0.73 -8.25
N CYS A 17 6.66 -0.35 -7.03
CA CYS A 17 6.88 -1.16 -5.82
C CYS A 17 6.14 -2.51 -5.85
N VAL A 18 5.03 -2.61 -6.57
CA VAL A 18 4.21 -3.83 -6.65
C VAL A 18 4.93 -4.90 -7.47
N GLU A 19 5.66 -4.50 -8.52
CA GLU A 19 6.39 -5.44 -9.39
C GLU A 19 7.53 -6.16 -8.71
N VAL A 20 8.16 -5.50 -7.73
CA VAL A 20 9.34 -6.03 -7.03
C VAL A 20 9.00 -6.73 -5.73
N CYS A 21 7.74 -6.69 -5.29
CA CYS A 21 7.34 -7.32 -4.05
C CYS A 21 7.28 -8.85 -4.21
N PRO A 22 8.11 -9.64 -3.51
CA PRO A 22 8.18 -11.09 -3.71
C PRO A 22 6.96 -11.85 -3.15
N VAL A 23 6.13 -11.20 -2.35
CA VAL A 23 4.96 -11.78 -1.66
C VAL A 23 3.65 -11.10 -2.03
N ASP A 24 3.67 -10.19 -3.03
CA ASP A 24 2.49 -9.47 -3.49
C ASP A 24 1.69 -8.77 -2.37
N CYS A 25 2.36 -8.24 -1.34
CA CYS A 25 1.70 -7.66 -0.15
C CYS A 25 1.39 -6.16 -0.28
N ILE A 26 1.36 -5.61 -1.49
CA ILE A 26 1.09 -4.18 -1.75
C ILE A 26 -0.24 -4.05 -2.48
N TYR A 27 -1.17 -3.36 -1.85
CA TYR A 27 -2.57 -3.30 -2.24
C TYR A 27 -2.99 -1.88 -2.60
N GLU A 28 -3.90 -1.80 -3.57
CA GLU A 28 -4.64 -0.61 -3.94
C GLU A 28 -6.12 -0.81 -3.60
N TYR A 29 -6.75 0.20 -3.02
CA TYR A 29 -8.19 0.18 -2.82
C TYR A 29 -8.91 0.50 -4.13
N VAL A 30 -9.78 -0.42 -4.56
CA VAL A 30 -10.62 -0.24 -5.74
C VAL A 30 -12.06 -0.04 -5.28
N GLU A 31 -12.56 1.19 -5.44
CA GLU A 31 -13.89 1.58 -4.97
C GLU A 31 -15.00 0.76 -5.62
N GLU A 32 -14.83 0.41 -6.89
CA GLU A 32 -15.78 -0.41 -7.66
C GLU A 32 -15.91 -1.84 -7.09
N ALA A 33 -14.82 -2.38 -6.55
CA ALA A 33 -14.77 -3.67 -5.90
C ALA A 33 -15.07 -3.59 -4.39
N GLY A 34 -14.98 -2.40 -3.79
CA GLY A 34 -15.08 -2.20 -2.35
C GLY A 34 -13.99 -2.91 -1.56
N ALA A 35 -12.83 -3.16 -2.18
CA ALA A 35 -11.79 -3.99 -1.61
C ALA A 35 -10.38 -3.56 -2.02
N PHE A 36 -9.41 -3.99 -1.23
CA PHE A 36 -7.98 -3.92 -1.51
C PHE A 36 -7.58 -5.06 -2.43
N VAL A 37 -6.91 -4.72 -3.53
CA VAL A 37 -6.42 -5.68 -4.50
C VAL A 37 -4.96 -5.40 -4.83
N VAL A 38 -4.20 -6.45 -5.14
CA VAL A 38 -2.86 -6.29 -5.70
C VAL A 38 -3.00 -5.85 -7.16
N PRO A 39 -2.51 -4.67 -7.58
CA PRO A 39 -2.63 -4.25 -8.96
C PRO A 39 -1.71 -5.07 -9.87
N ASP A 40 -2.23 -5.56 -11.00
CA ASP A 40 -1.39 -6.19 -12.01
C ASP A 40 -0.51 -5.12 -12.71
N PRO A 41 0.79 -5.38 -12.91
CA PRO A 41 1.67 -4.42 -13.59
C PRO A 41 1.32 -4.17 -15.04
N SER A 42 0.59 -5.09 -15.69
CA SER A 42 0.11 -4.87 -17.06
C SER A 42 -0.88 -3.69 -17.15
N THR A 43 -1.50 -3.30 -16.03
CA THR A 43 -2.45 -2.18 -15.98
C THR A 43 -1.81 -0.79 -15.97
N GLY A 44 -0.49 -0.71 -15.84
CA GLY A 44 0.28 0.54 -15.84
C GLY A 44 0.12 1.37 -14.56
N ALA A 45 0.90 2.45 -14.49
CA ALA A 45 0.98 3.38 -13.36
C ALA A 45 -0.03 4.55 -13.45
N GLY A 46 -0.53 5.04 -12.32
CA GLY A 46 -1.31 6.29 -12.22
C GLY A 46 -2.77 6.13 -11.76
N MET A 47 -3.36 7.25 -11.32
CA MET A 47 -4.73 7.34 -10.77
C MET A 47 -5.85 7.06 -11.77
N ASP A 48 -5.59 7.24 -13.07
CA ASP A 48 -6.57 7.13 -14.16
C ASP A 48 -6.53 5.77 -14.87
N LYS A 49 -5.80 4.80 -14.31
CA LYS A 49 -5.68 3.45 -14.85
C LYS A 49 -6.68 2.50 -14.20
N THR A 50 -7.40 1.73 -15.03
CA THR A 50 -8.13 0.54 -14.57
C THR A 50 -7.20 -0.34 -13.76
N VAL A 51 -7.64 -0.84 -12.61
CA VAL A 51 -6.88 -1.77 -11.78
C VAL A 51 -7.37 -3.18 -12.07
N ILE A 52 -6.52 -4.00 -12.69
CA ILE A 52 -6.81 -5.43 -12.83
C ILE A 52 -6.20 -6.11 -11.59
N PRO A 53 -6.99 -6.82 -10.76
CA PRO A 53 -6.45 -7.54 -9.63
C PRO A 53 -5.58 -8.71 -10.10
N ARG A 54 -4.33 -8.75 -9.63
CA ARG A 54 -3.44 -9.89 -9.78
C ARG A 54 -3.72 -10.88 -8.64
N GLY A 55 -4.10 -12.11 -9.01
CA GLY A 55 -4.35 -13.18 -8.02
C GLY A 55 -5.73 -13.13 -7.35
N GLN A 56 -5.86 -13.82 -6.22
CA GLN A 56 -7.12 -13.95 -5.45
C GLN A 56 -7.09 -13.25 -4.08
N SER A 57 -5.94 -12.71 -3.65
CA SER A 57 -5.81 -12.00 -2.37
C SER A 57 -6.55 -10.66 -2.44
N VAL A 58 -7.72 -10.65 -1.84
CA VAL A 58 -8.60 -9.49 -1.73
C VAL A 58 -8.82 -9.23 -0.25
N HIS A 59 -8.43 -8.04 0.22
CA HIS A 59 -8.66 -7.64 1.60
C HIS A 59 -9.82 -6.65 1.68
N ILE A 60 -10.70 -6.82 2.65
CA ILE A 60 -11.77 -5.85 2.91
C ILE A 60 -11.23 -4.79 3.86
N PRO A 61 -11.44 -3.49 3.57
CA PRO A 61 -10.98 -2.44 4.47
C PRO A 61 -11.65 -2.54 5.85
N GLY A 62 -10.88 -2.27 6.90
CA GLY A 62 -11.37 -2.25 8.28
C GLY A 62 -12.21 -1.01 8.63
N ASP A 63 -12.99 -1.10 9.71
CA ASP A 63 -13.70 0.03 10.29
C ASP A 63 -12.71 0.99 10.98
N GLY A 64 -12.36 2.11 10.33
CA GLY A 64 -11.43 3.09 10.91
C GLY A 64 -10.74 4.02 9.93
N VAL A 65 -10.90 3.82 8.62
CA VAL A 65 -10.29 4.64 7.57
C VAL A 65 -11.37 5.14 6.61
N THR A 66 -11.29 6.39 6.17
CA THR A 66 -12.27 6.92 5.21
C THR A 66 -11.98 6.38 3.81
N LYS A 67 -13.02 6.22 2.97
CA LYS A 67 -12.85 5.80 1.56
C LYS A 67 -11.90 6.70 0.78
N GLU A 68 -11.91 7.99 1.09
CA GLU A 68 -11.03 8.99 0.47
C GLU A 68 -9.56 8.73 0.83
N GLN A 69 -9.27 8.40 2.09
CA GLN A 69 -7.93 7.99 2.50
C GLN A 69 -7.50 6.68 1.83
N LEU A 70 -8.40 5.69 1.74
CA LEU A 70 -8.13 4.40 1.08
C LEU A 70 -7.80 4.57 -0.41
N ASN A 71 -8.51 5.46 -1.13
CA ASN A 71 -8.28 5.67 -2.56
C ASN A 71 -7.02 6.52 -2.86
N SER A 72 -6.53 7.27 -1.87
CA SER A 72 -5.48 8.28 -2.07
C SER A 72 -4.09 7.71 -2.39
N MET A 73 -3.75 6.51 -1.89
CA MET A 73 -2.41 5.92 -1.97
C MET A 73 -2.45 4.38 -2.00
N LEU A 74 -1.27 3.75 -2.10
CA LEU A 74 -1.08 2.32 -1.96
C LEU A 74 -0.82 1.93 -0.49
N PHE A 75 -1.14 0.69 -0.13
CA PHE A 75 -1.02 0.17 1.23
C PHE A 75 -0.21 -1.14 1.25
N ILE A 76 0.67 -1.31 2.24
CA ILE A 76 1.43 -2.53 2.47
C ILE A 76 0.76 -3.30 3.60
N HIS A 77 0.44 -4.57 3.37
CA HIS A 77 -0.17 -5.40 4.41
C HIS A 77 0.89 -5.83 5.45
N PRO A 78 0.76 -5.39 6.72
CA PRO A 78 1.85 -5.47 7.69
C PRO A 78 2.14 -6.88 8.22
N ASP A 79 1.14 -7.78 8.22
CA ASP A 79 1.32 -9.18 8.61
C ASP A 79 1.81 -10.05 7.42
N GLU A 80 1.78 -9.56 6.17
CA GLU A 80 2.26 -10.28 4.98
C GLU A 80 3.66 -9.82 4.55
N CYS A 81 4.03 -8.58 4.89
CA CYS A 81 5.35 -8.03 4.58
C CYS A 81 6.46 -8.84 5.28
N ILE A 82 7.44 -9.29 4.49
CA ILE A 82 8.60 -10.06 4.96
C ILE A 82 9.86 -9.20 5.18
N ASP A 83 9.72 -7.88 5.22
CA ASP A 83 10.82 -6.95 5.52
C ASP A 83 12.02 -7.03 4.55
N CYS A 84 11.79 -7.34 3.27
CA CYS A 84 12.87 -7.55 2.30
C CYS A 84 13.51 -6.27 1.72
N GLY A 85 12.85 -5.11 1.83
CA GLY A 85 13.38 -3.81 1.36
C GLY A 85 13.40 -3.57 -0.15
N ALA A 86 12.93 -4.52 -0.98
CA ALA A 86 12.96 -4.38 -2.44
C ALA A 86 12.17 -3.14 -2.94
N CYS A 87 11.03 -2.85 -2.29
CA CYS A 87 10.11 -1.79 -2.69
C CYS A 87 10.64 -0.36 -2.44
N GLU A 88 11.50 -0.15 -1.44
CA GLU A 88 12.03 1.17 -1.08
C GLU A 88 12.85 1.78 -2.23
N SER A 89 13.76 0.98 -2.79
CA SER A 89 14.70 1.44 -3.83
C SER A 89 14.06 1.79 -5.17
N VAL A 90 12.88 1.25 -5.46
CA VAL A 90 12.20 1.44 -6.74
C VAL A 90 11.13 2.53 -6.70
N CYS A 91 10.76 3.02 -5.51
CA CYS A 91 9.75 4.06 -5.40
C CYS A 91 10.31 5.40 -5.92
N PRO A 92 9.76 5.96 -7.01
CA PRO A 92 10.32 7.16 -7.64
C PRO A 92 10.20 8.43 -6.78
N VAL A 93 9.28 8.42 -5.82
CA VAL A 93 8.98 9.53 -4.91
C VAL A 93 9.41 9.23 -3.47
N THR A 94 10.12 8.12 -3.25
CA THR A 94 10.64 7.73 -1.93
C THR A 94 9.54 7.78 -0.84
N ALA A 95 8.40 7.14 -1.13
CA ALA A 95 7.26 7.11 -0.21
C ALA A 95 7.31 5.94 0.78
N ILE A 96 8.25 5.01 0.62
CA ILE A 96 8.27 3.73 1.32
C ILE A 96 9.39 3.73 2.33
N PHE A 97 9.08 3.39 3.58
CA PHE A 97 10.03 3.37 4.69
C PHE A 97 9.83 2.11 5.51
N ALA A 98 10.90 1.61 6.13
CA ALA A 98 10.75 0.67 7.23
C ALA A 98 10.02 1.37 8.39
N GLU A 99 9.19 0.63 9.12
CA GLU A 99 8.42 1.21 10.23
C GLU A 99 9.32 1.94 11.27
N ALA A 100 10.49 1.37 11.53
CA ALA A 100 11.48 1.93 12.47
C ALA A 100 12.14 3.22 11.96
N ASP A 101 12.31 3.34 10.64
CA ASP A 101 13.01 4.44 9.97
C ASP A 101 12.06 5.51 9.43
N THR A 102 10.76 5.39 9.73
CA THR A 102 9.75 6.36 9.30
C THR A 102 9.99 7.72 9.96
N PRO A 103 10.14 8.81 9.17
CA PRO A 103 10.30 10.15 9.70
C PRO A 103 9.18 10.56 10.65
N ASP A 104 9.48 11.37 11.66
CA ASP A 104 8.51 11.80 12.70
C ASP A 104 7.22 12.37 12.13
N GLN A 105 7.34 13.16 11.05
CA GLN A 105 6.22 13.77 10.33
C GLN A 105 5.23 12.75 9.74
N TRP A 106 5.69 11.54 9.42
CA TRP A 106 4.90 10.48 8.78
C TRP A 106 4.63 9.28 9.68
N LYS A 107 4.99 9.34 10.97
CA LYS A 107 4.69 8.27 11.94
C LYS A 107 3.20 7.96 12.06
N SER A 108 2.33 8.92 11.76
CA SER A 108 0.88 8.74 11.72
C SER A 108 0.40 7.78 10.61
N TYR A 109 1.20 7.57 9.56
CA TYR A 109 0.88 6.63 8.49
C TYR A 109 1.08 5.17 8.89
N VAL A 110 1.91 4.91 9.91
CA VAL A 110 2.09 3.56 10.46
C VAL A 110 0.74 3.01 10.95
N PRO A 111 0.06 3.58 11.96
CA PRO A 111 -1.22 3.04 12.41
C PRO A 111 -2.31 3.09 11.32
N LEU A 112 -2.23 4.02 10.35
CA LEU A 112 -3.15 4.09 9.22
C LEU A 112 -3.07 2.83 8.33
N GLN A 113 -1.86 2.34 8.04
CA GLN A 113 -1.65 1.12 7.26
C GLN A 113 -2.27 -0.10 7.95
N TYR A 114 -2.07 -0.24 9.26
CA TYR A 114 -2.64 -1.33 10.03
C TYR A 114 -4.16 -1.22 10.10
N ALA A 115 -4.68 -0.02 10.39
CA ALA A 115 -6.12 0.25 10.48
C ALA A 115 -6.84 0.01 9.15
N ALA A 116 -6.18 0.25 8.01
CA ALA A 116 -6.73 -0.02 6.69
C ALA A 116 -7.12 -1.50 6.52
N PHE A 117 -6.38 -2.42 7.15
CA PHE A 117 -6.67 -3.86 7.14
C PHE A 117 -7.37 -4.35 8.41
N GLY A 118 -7.85 -3.44 9.27
CA GLY A 118 -8.47 -3.80 10.56
C GLY A 118 -7.49 -4.41 11.57
N LEU A 119 -6.18 -4.23 11.36
CA LEU A 119 -5.13 -4.73 12.23
C LEU A 119 -4.76 -3.67 13.28
N GLN A 120 -4.20 -4.14 14.41
CA GLN A 120 -3.58 -3.28 15.41
C GLN A 120 -2.07 -3.51 15.36
N LYS A 121 -1.30 -2.43 15.55
CA LYS A 121 0.15 -2.53 15.67
C LYS A 121 0.49 -3.36 16.91
N LYS A 122 1.19 -4.49 16.71
CA LYS A 122 1.65 -5.39 17.77
C LYS A 122 2.94 -4.88 18.42
#